data_AF-A0A328A998-F1
#
_entry.id   AF-A0A328A998-F1
#
_cell.length_a   1.000
_cell.length_b   1.000
_cell.length_c   1.000
_cell.angle_alpha   90.00
_cell.angle_beta   90.00
_cell.angle_gamma   90.00
#
_symmetry.space_group_name_H-M   'P 1'
#
loop_
_entity.id
_entity.type
_entity.pdbx_description
1 polymer ?
#
loop_
_entity_poly.entity_id
_entity_poly.type
_entity_poly.pdbx_seq_one_letter_code
_entity_poly.pdbx_strand_id
1 'polypeptide(L)'
;MAGPIPSSGESAGHPAPARDEVGVLPLLYGLLAAPAAAALETLIGMGVVGRACLPTDHPLAAPRFSTEPIVWTVHLVALIVGVAAVLVSLRAWRRTRHEHEGGRGAMVEIGEGRTRFLAMVALLTSVGFTGLIVFNTVGLVTLAPC
;
A
#
# COMPACT_ATOMS: atom_id res chain seq x y z
N MET A 1 -20.05 -3.78 -64.10
CA MET A 1 -18.73 -4.26 -63.63
C MET A 1 -18.45 -3.60 -62.30
N ALA A 2 -18.74 -4.31 -61.20
CA ALA A 2 -18.49 -3.84 -59.84
C ALA A 2 -17.06 -4.23 -59.46
N GLY A 3 -16.23 -3.26 -59.10
CA GLY A 3 -14.87 -3.50 -58.61
C GLY A 3 -14.90 -4.10 -57.20
N PRO A 4 -13.92 -4.94 -56.84
CA PRO A 4 -13.83 -5.51 -55.50
C PRO A 4 -13.49 -4.42 -54.46
N ILE A 5 -14.28 -4.36 -53.38
CA ILE A 5 -14.02 -3.52 -52.21
C ILE A 5 -12.85 -4.13 -51.43
N PRO A 6 -11.76 -3.40 -51.15
CA PRO A 6 -10.70 -3.89 -50.30
C PRO A 6 -11.23 -4.05 -48.87
N SER A 7 -11.33 -5.29 -48.41
CA SER A 7 -11.56 -5.60 -47.00
C SER A 7 -10.29 -5.28 -46.22
N SER A 8 -10.21 -4.07 -45.66
CA SER A 8 -9.28 -3.73 -44.59
C SER A 8 -9.65 -4.55 -43.35
N GLY A 9 -9.22 -5.82 -43.35
CA GLY A 9 -9.02 -6.62 -42.16
C GLY A 9 -7.84 -6.03 -41.40
N GLU A 10 -8.01 -4.81 -40.88
CA GLU A 10 -7.23 -4.34 -39.76
C GLU A 10 -7.49 -5.33 -38.64
N SER A 11 -6.51 -6.19 -38.38
CA SER A 11 -6.36 -6.80 -37.06
C SER A 11 -6.49 -5.66 -36.06
N ALA A 12 -7.65 -5.57 -35.42
CA ALA A 12 -7.88 -4.75 -34.25
C ALA A 12 -6.91 -5.24 -33.17
N GLY A 13 -5.66 -4.79 -33.26
CA GLY A 13 -4.66 -4.93 -32.23
C GLY A 13 -5.28 -4.36 -30.99
N HIS A 14 -5.48 -5.23 -30.00
CA HIS A 14 -6.14 -4.89 -28.75
C HIS A 14 -5.43 -3.65 -28.15
N PRO A 15 -6.10 -2.49 -28.05
CA PRO A 15 -5.44 -1.20 -27.80
C PRO A 15 -5.12 -1.00 -26.31
N ALA A 16 -4.66 -2.03 -25.62
CA ALA A 16 -4.28 -1.94 -24.22
C ALA A 16 -3.08 -2.86 -23.86
N PRO A 17 -1.91 -2.67 -24.49
CA PRO A 17 -0.69 -3.38 -24.08
C PRO A 17 -0.27 -3.03 -22.63
N ALA A 18 -0.65 -1.86 -22.11
CA ALA A 18 -0.29 -1.38 -20.78
C ALA A 18 -0.99 -2.11 -19.61
N ARG A 19 -2.00 -2.96 -19.86
CA ARG A 19 -2.67 -3.75 -18.81
C ARG A 19 -1.86 -4.96 -18.33
N ASP A 20 -0.90 -5.43 -19.14
CA ASP A 20 -0.09 -6.62 -18.84
C ASP A 20 1.20 -6.30 -18.08
N GLU A 21 1.72 -5.07 -18.13
CA GLU A 21 3.01 -4.75 -17.48
C GLU A 21 2.93 -4.59 -15.96
N VAL A 22 1.77 -4.18 -15.45
CA VAL A 22 1.52 -4.03 -14.01
C VAL A 22 0.21 -4.72 -13.64
N GLY A 23 0.34 -5.96 -13.16
CA GLY A 23 -0.80 -6.73 -12.68
C GLY A 23 -1.61 -5.96 -11.61
N VAL A 24 -2.91 -6.24 -11.53
CA VAL A 24 -3.81 -5.62 -10.54
C VAL A 24 -3.42 -6.00 -9.10
N LEU A 25 -2.82 -7.19 -8.91
CA LEU A 25 -2.40 -7.70 -7.61
C LEU A 25 -1.35 -6.83 -6.89
N PRO A 26 -0.21 -6.44 -7.51
CA PRO A 26 0.76 -5.57 -6.85
C PRO A 26 0.21 -4.16 -6.55
N LEU A 27 -0.71 -3.63 -7.37
CA LEU A 27 -1.41 -2.38 -7.05
C LEU A 27 -2.32 -2.54 -5.82
N LEU A 28 -3.12 -3.60 -5.76
CA LEU A 28 -3.97 -3.90 -4.60
C LEU A 28 -3.13 -4.13 -3.34
N TYR A 29 -2.02 -4.85 -3.47
CA TYR A 29 -1.10 -5.07 -2.35
C TYR A 29 -0.50 -3.75 -1.86
N GLY A 30 0.05 -2.91 -2.74
CA GLY A 30 0.55 -1.60 -2.37
C GLY A 30 -0.53 -0.69 -1.75
N LEU A 31 -1.76 -0.80 -2.21
CA LEU A 31 -2.88 0.00 -1.70
C LEU A 31 -3.38 -0.47 -0.33
N LEU A 32 -3.49 -1.78 -0.10
CA LEU A 32 -4.17 -2.36 1.06
C LEU A 32 -3.23 -2.90 2.14
N ALA A 33 -2.01 -3.31 1.80
CA ALA A 33 -1.11 -3.95 2.75
C ALA A 33 -0.71 -3.01 3.89
N ALA A 34 -0.35 -1.76 3.59
CA ALA A 34 0.03 -0.79 4.62
C ALA A 34 -1.14 -0.37 5.55
N PRO A 35 -2.35 -0.04 5.05
CA PRO A 35 -3.51 0.18 5.91
C PRO A 35 -3.87 -1.04 6.76
N ALA A 36 -3.86 -2.24 6.18
CA ALA A 36 -4.17 -3.46 6.90
C ALA A 36 -3.15 -3.76 8.01
N ALA A 37 -1.85 -3.56 7.72
CA ALA A 37 -0.78 -3.70 8.71
C ALA A 37 -0.94 -2.70 9.85
N ALA A 38 -1.17 -1.42 9.55
CA ALA A 38 -1.37 -0.39 10.57
C ALA A 38 -2.64 -0.65 11.41
N ALA A 39 -3.72 -1.10 10.79
CA ALA A 39 -4.95 -1.45 11.51
C ALA A 39 -4.71 -2.63 12.47
N LEU A 40 -4.03 -3.68 11.99
CA LEU A 40 -3.73 -4.85 12.81
C LEU A 40 -2.77 -4.51 13.96
N GLU A 41 -1.73 -3.72 13.70
CA GLU A 41 -0.82 -3.20 14.71
C GLU A 41 -1.59 -2.45 15.80
N THR A 42 -2.45 -1.51 15.40
CA THR A 42 -3.22 -0.68 16.34
C THR A 42 -4.20 -1.52 17.17
N LEU A 43 -4.89 -2.49 16.55
CA LEU A 43 -5.82 -3.38 17.25
C LEU A 43 -5.12 -4.28 18.25
N ILE A 44 -3.99 -4.88 17.87
CA ILE A 44 -3.21 -5.72 18.77
C ILE A 44 -2.60 -4.88 19.89
N GLY A 45 -2.05 -3.70 19.57
CA GLY A 45 -1.51 -2.76 20.55
C GLY A 45 -2.54 -2.36 21.60
N MET A 46 -3.72 -1.92 21.17
CA MET A 46 -4.82 -1.58 22.08
C MET A 46 -5.27 -2.78 22.93
N GLY A 47 -5.40 -3.97 22.33
CA GLY A 47 -5.80 -5.17 23.05
C GLY A 47 -4.78 -5.64 24.08
N VAL A 48 -3.49 -5.50 23.77
CA VAL A 48 -2.39 -5.89 24.67
C VAL A 48 -2.24 -4.88 25.81
N VAL A 49 -2.15 -3.58 25.49
CA VAL A 49 -2.00 -2.50 26.50
C VAL A 49 -3.23 -2.43 27.40
N GLY A 50 -4.44 -2.53 26.84
CA GLY A 50 -5.67 -2.52 27.61
C GLY A 50 -5.72 -3.64 28.66
N ARG A 51 -5.29 -4.85 28.30
CA ARG A 51 -5.23 -5.98 29.26
C ARG A 51 -4.05 -5.90 30.23
N ALA A 52 -2.96 -5.26 29.83
CA ALA A 52 -1.74 -5.15 30.65
C ALA A 52 -1.86 -4.05 31.72
N CYS A 53 -2.44 -2.90 31.37
CA CYS A 53 -2.56 -1.72 32.23
C CYS A 53 -3.92 -1.60 32.92
N LEU A 54 -4.99 -2.21 32.37
CA LEU A 54 -6.36 -2.12 32.89
C LEU A 54 -7.06 -3.49 33.01
N PRO A 55 -6.52 -4.45 33.80
CA PRO A 55 -7.14 -5.76 34.03
C PRO A 55 -8.39 -5.71 34.92
N THR A 56 -8.65 -4.59 35.58
CA THR A 56 -9.82 -4.28 36.44
C THR A 56 -10.06 -2.76 36.34
N ASP A 57 -11.18 -2.20 36.80
CA ASP A 57 -11.51 -0.75 36.69
C ASP A 57 -10.52 0.22 37.41
N HIS A 58 -9.34 -0.26 37.80
CA HIS A 58 -8.26 0.50 38.39
C HIS A 58 -7.00 0.43 37.52
N PRO A 59 -6.46 1.57 37.06
CA PRO A 59 -5.24 1.61 36.27
C PRO A 59 -4.03 1.22 37.13
N LEU A 60 -3.19 0.31 36.63
CA LEU A 60 -1.91 0.00 37.28
C LEU A 60 -0.83 0.99 36.83
N ALA A 61 0.07 1.35 37.76
CA ALA A 61 1.26 2.14 37.46
C ALA A 61 2.36 1.34 36.71
N ALA A 62 2.19 0.03 36.57
CA ALA A 62 3.10 -0.84 35.86
C ALA A 62 2.33 -2.02 35.22
N PRO A 63 2.75 -2.51 34.05
CA PRO A 63 2.08 -3.61 33.37
C PRO A 63 2.12 -4.89 34.20
N ARG A 64 0.98 -5.59 34.28
CA ARG A 64 0.83 -6.82 35.08
C ARG A 64 1.73 -7.97 34.60
N PHE A 65 2.07 -8.00 33.32
CA PHE A 65 2.92 -9.01 32.68
C PHE A 65 3.80 -8.38 31.60
N SER A 66 4.94 -8.99 31.27
CA SER A 66 5.84 -8.50 30.21
C SER A 66 5.20 -8.67 28.83
N THR A 67 4.63 -7.58 28.30
CA THR A 67 4.01 -7.53 26.97
C THR A 67 4.90 -6.89 25.91
N GLU A 68 6.00 -6.26 26.34
CA GLU A 68 7.07 -5.68 25.51
C GLU A 68 7.43 -6.54 24.27
N PRO A 69 7.79 -7.83 24.39
CA PRO A 69 8.24 -8.59 23.22
C PRO A 69 7.13 -8.81 22.18
N ILE A 70 5.88 -8.92 22.62
CA ILE A 70 4.73 -9.11 21.72
C ILE A 70 4.47 -7.82 20.96
N VAL A 71 4.48 -6.69 21.66
CA VAL A 71 4.28 -5.38 21.04
C VAL A 71 5.40 -5.09 20.04
N TRP A 72 6.66 -5.28 20.43
CA TRP A 72 7.81 -5.09 19.54
C TRP A 72 7.77 -5.96 18.29
N THR A 73 7.39 -7.23 18.42
CA THR A 73 7.28 -8.13 17.27
C THR A 73 6.19 -7.69 16.29
N VAL A 74 5.03 -7.25 16.80
CA VAL A 74 3.93 -6.73 15.97
C VAL A 74 4.34 -5.47 15.22
N HIS A 75 4.98 -4.50 15.91
CA HIS A 75 5.48 -3.27 15.28
C HIS A 75 6.54 -3.57 14.22
N LEU A 76 7.49 -4.48 14.49
CA LEU A 76 8.50 -4.88 13.51
C LEU A 76 7.89 -5.53 12.27
N VAL A 77 6.91 -6.43 12.45
CA VAL A 77 6.22 -7.08 11.33
C VAL A 77 5.44 -6.04 10.52
N ALA A 78 4.70 -5.14 11.18
CA ALA A 78 3.95 -4.08 10.52
C ALA A 78 4.88 -3.14 9.73
N LEU A 79 6.03 -2.79 10.28
CA LEU A 79 7.04 -1.97 9.60
C LEU A 79 7.57 -2.66 8.34
N ILE A 80 7.91 -3.96 8.43
CA ILE A 80 8.37 -4.75 7.27
C ILE A 80 7.31 -4.75 6.17
N VAL A 81 6.04 -4.98 6.53
CA VAL A 81 4.93 -4.98 5.57
C VAL A 81 4.71 -3.58 4.97
N GLY A 82 4.78 -2.52 5.77
CA GLY A 82 4.67 -1.13 5.30
C GLY A 82 5.78 -0.78 4.31
N VAL A 83 7.04 -1.08 4.64
CA VAL A 83 8.19 -0.88 3.75
C VAL A 83 8.03 -1.69 2.47
N ALA A 84 7.60 -2.96 2.55
CA ALA A 84 7.33 -3.78 1.36
C ALA A 84 6.23 -3.17 0.48
N ALA A 85 5.14 -2.67 1.07
CA ALA A 85 4.06 -2.00 0.35
C ALA A 85 4.54 -0.72 -0.36
N VAL A 86 5.36 0.09 0.31
CA VAL A 86 6.00 1.28 -0.29
C VAL A 86 6.90 0.88 -1.47
N LEU A 87 7.74 -0.15 -1.31
CA LEU A 87 8.65 -0.61 -2.37
C LEU A 87 7.89 -1.14 -3.59
N VAL A 88 6.82 -1.91 -3.37
CA VAL A 88 5.95 -2.42 -4.44
C VAL A 88 5.25 -1.25 -5.16
N SER A 89 4.68 -0.31 -4.41
CA SER A 89 4.04 0.90 -4.96
C SER A 89 5.03 1.78 -5.73
N LEU A 90 6.25 1.97 -5.21
CA LEU A 90 7.32 2.71 -5.88
C LEU A 90 7.75 2.03 -7.18
N ARG A 91 7.84 0.69 -7.19
CA ARG A 91 8.21 -0.06 -8.38
C ARG A 91 7.11 0.02 -9.45
N ALA A 92 5.85 -0.08 -9.05
CA ALA A 92 4.70 0.14 -9.95
C ALA A 92 4.72 1.55 -10.53
N TRP A 93 4.92 2.58 -9.69
CA TRP A 93 5.03 3.97 -10.14
C TRP A 93 6.19 4.18 -11.13
N ARG A 94 7.39 3.66 -10.84
CA ARG A 94 8.56 3.81 -11.73
C ARG A 94 8.34 3.17 -13.10
N ARG A 95 7.70 1.99 -13.16
CA ARG A 95 7.36 1.33 -14.44
C ARG A 95 6.40 2.18 -15.27
N THR A 96 5.30 2.64 -14.67
CA THR A 96 4.32 3.51 -15.34
C THR A 96 4.87 4.91 -15.70
N ARG A 97 6.04 5.31 -15.17
CA ARG A 97 6.68 6.60 -15.46
C ARG A 97 7.68 6.52 -16.63
N HIS A 98 8.27 5.35 -16.89
CA HIS A 98 9.27 5.18 -17.94
C HIS A 98 8.68 4.90 -19.33
N GLU A 99 7.39 4.60 -19.44
CA GLU A 99 6.68 4.48 -20.74
C GLU A 99 6.55 5.81 -21.50
N HIS A 100 7.02 6.93 -20.95
CA HIS A 100 6.74 8.30 -21.43
C HIS A 100 7.96 9.08 -21.95
N GLU A 101 8.87 8.43 -22.68
CA GLU A 101 9.71 9.16 -23.64
C GLU A 101 9.01 9.41 -24.99
N GLY A 102 7.83 8.81 -25.23
CA GLY A 102 7.01 9.04 -26.42
C GLY A 102 5.81 9.98 -26.19
N GLY A 103 5.94 11.26 -26.56
CA GLY A 103 4.83 12.12 -27.02
C GLY A 103 3.70 12.52 -26.03
N ARG A 104 3.64 13.81 -25.66
CA ARG A 104 2.60 14.45 -24.82
C ARG A 104 1.15 14.32 -25.33
N GLY A 105 0.91 13.76 -26.52
CA GLY A 105 -0.41 13.63 -27.14
C GLY A 105 -1.19 12.35 -26.80
N ALA A 106 -0.52 11.28 -26.38
CA ALA A 106 -1.16 9.98 -26.12
C ALA A 106 -1.75 9.83 -24.70
N MET A 107 -1.39 10.70 -23.75
CA MET A 107 -1.81 10.64 -22.33
C MET A 107 -3.33 10.65 -22.08
N VAL A 108 -4.14 11.03 -23.06
CA VAL A 108 -5.59 11.22 -22.94
C VAL A 108 -6.38 10.04 -23.54
N GLU A 109 -5.72 9.14 -24.27
CA GLU A 109 -6.40 8.05 -24.98
C GLU A 109 -6.69 6.85 -24.05
N ILE A 110 -7.76 7.03 -23.27
CA ILE A 110 -8.67 5.96 -22.79
C ILE A 110 -7.99 4.83 -21.98
N GLY A 111 -7.33 5.16 -20.87
CA GLY A 111 -7.02 4.17 -19.81
C GLY A 111 -5.72 4.39 -19.04
N GLU A 112 -4.77 5.10 -19.63
CA GLU A 112 -3.42 5.36 -19.07
C GLU A 112 -3.44 6.22 -17.80
N GLY A 113 -4.39 7.16 -17.69
CA GLY A 113 -4.53 8.00 -16.49
C GLY A 113 -4.99 7.24 -15.24
N ARG A 114 -5.80 6.19 -15.39
CA ARG A 114 -6.39 5.46 -14.24
C ARG A 114 -5.34 4.63 -13.50
N THR A 115 -4.48 3.92 -14.23
CA THR A 115 -3.43 3.09 -13.62
C THR A 115 -2.40 3.96 -12.92
N ARG A 116 -2.03 5.10 -13.51
CA ARG A 116 -1.11 6.07 -12.90
C ARG A 116 -1.71 6.75 -11.66
N PHE A 117 -2.99 7.12 -11.72
CA PHE A 117 -3.70 7.65 -10.55
C PHE A 117 -3.75 6.61 -9.42
N LEU A 118 -4.11 5.36 -9.71
CA LEU A 118 -4.13 4.28 -8.73
C LEU A 118 -2.74 4.00 -8.16
N ALA A 119 -1.68 4.02 -8.98
CA ALA A 119 -0.30 3.85 -8.52
C ALA A 119 0.14 5.00 -7.60
N MET A 120 -0.24 6.25 -7.91
CA MET A 120 0.03 7.41 -7.07
C MET A 120 -0.74 7.34 -5.75
N VAL A 121 -2.03 7.00 -5.79
CA VAL A 121 -2.85 6.81 -4.58
C VAL A 121 -2.27 5.69 -3.72
N ALA A 122 -1.97 4.52 -4.29
CA ALA A 122 -1.34 3.41 -3.57
C ALA A 122 -0.02 3.82 -2.92
N LEU A 123 0.79 4.62 -3.61
CA LEU A 123 2.04 5.14 -3.07
C LEU A 123 1.81 6.12 -1.90
N LEU A 124 0.93 7.12 -2.05
CA LEU A 124 0.61 8.06 -0.98
C LEU A 124 0.03 7.34 0.24
N THR A 125 -0.89 6.41 0.03
CA THR A 125 -1.49 5.60 1.09
C THR A 125 -0.44 4.74 1.79
N SER A 126 0.41 4.03 1.03
CA SER A 126 1.53 3.26 1.57
C SER A 126 2.46 4.09 2.43
N VAL A 127 2.90 5.25 1.93
CA VAL A 127 3.83 6.14 2.65
C VAL A 127 3.18 6.72 3.90
N GLY A 128 1.93 7.17 3.81
CA GLY A 128 1.20 7.73 4.95
C GLY A 128 1.03 6.72 6.08
N PHE A 129 0.58 5.50 5.77
CA PHE A 129 0.41 4.45 6.78
C PHE A 129 1.74 3.92 7.31
N THR A 130 2.79 3.82 6.48
CA THR A 130 4.12 3.46 6.97
C THR A 130 4.67 4.53 7.92
N GLY A 131 4.45 5.80 7.61
CA GLY A 131 4.77 6.91 8.50
C GLY A 131 4.03 6.83 9.84
N LEU A 132 2.76 6.43 9.82
CA LEU A 132 1.97 6.19 11.03
C LEU A 132 2.56 5.06 11.89
N ILE A 133 2.95 3.93 11.27
CA ILE A 133 3.61 2.80 11.94
C ILE A 133 4.92 3.25 12.62
N VAL A 134 5.73 4.03 11.91
CA VAL A 134 6.97 4.60 12.46
C VAL A 134 6.66 5.52 13.64
N PHE A 135 5.66 6.38 13.51
CA PHE A 135 5.25 7.29 14.58
C PHE A 135 4.79 6.54 15.83
N ASN A 136 3.97 5.49 15.67
CA ASN A 136 3.55 4.65 16.79
C ASN A 136 4.74 3.95 17.45
N THR A 137 5.69 3.46 16.63
CA THR A 137 6.92 2.82 17.13
C THR A 137 7.72 3.78 17.99
N VAL A 138 7.89 5.04 17.56
CA VAL A 138 8.55 6.09 18.37
C VAL A 138 7.78 6.36 19.65
N GLY A 139 6.44 6.45 19.56
CA GLY A 139 5.55 6.57 20.72
C GLY A 139 5.86 5.52 21.78
N LEU A 140 5.99 4.26 21.36
CA LEU A 140 6.33 3.13 22.23
C LEU A 140 7.65 3.28 23.00
N VAL A 141 8.66 3.90 22.39
CA VAL A 141 9.96 4.11 23.06
C VAL A 141 9.94 5.32 23.99
N THR A 142 9.09 6.31 23.69
CA THR A 142 9.03 7.59 24.43
C THR A 142 8.02 7.59 25.57
N LEU A 143 6.94 6.82 25.45
CA LEU A 143 5.85 6.79 26.41
C LEU A 143 6.15 5.77 27.51
N ALA A 144 5.63 6.05 28.70
CA ALA A 144 5.62 5.06 29.77
C ALA A 144 4.74 3.85 29.36
N PRO A 145 5.10 2.63 29.81
CA PRO A 145 4.40 1.39 29.42
C PRO A 145 2.94 1.36 29.92
N CYS A 146 2.65 2.14 30.96
CA CYS A 146 1.36 2.59 31.47
C CYS A 146 1.61 4.00 32.07
#